data_AF-A0A423W500-F1
#
_entry.id   AF-A0A423W500-F1
#
_cell.length_a   1.000
_cell.length_b   1.000
_cell.length_c   1.000
_cell.angle_alpha   90.00
_cell.angle_beta   90.00
_cell.angle_gamma   90.00
#
_symmetry.space_group_name_H-M   'P 1'
#
loop_
_entity.id
_entity.type
_entity.pdbx_description
1 polymer ?
#
loop_
_entity_poly.entity_id
_entity_poly.type
_entity_poly.pdbx_seq_one_letter_code
_entity_poly.pdbx_strand_id
1 'polypeptide(L)'
;MTTITKDFAPIAAVPKSYVLPDDVNQDIFDKTIIPKELSHLENAGHLEDGVQPIAVFIVGQTGAGKARLTPSLLGAMKTRQPAHFVAGAFKTYHPDYTSILNSVPSLASPATSIDAWKWLTMASNWCIDRHIDVVLESACRNIDEVMNLISTFHADRYQVNVVVLAVPECLSLLGNMVRYYKNLAEAQPGDKAPGLTSRSVHYETYDGLLTVADFIDKSSAADNVIVVRRNSLVSYQNYRGPNGLWVRPAAALSSLDLERARPLLMDEHATFFVDCQWVEEQAGKDDMKMAMLEDIEASVAALNSTGGRMSSSFPALKPLDVEKWLFGK
;
A
#
# COMPACT_ATOMS: atom_id res chain seq x y z
N MET A 1 1.22 13.20 -22.42
CA MET A 1 1.93 11.97 -22.04
C MET A 1 1.02 10.82 -22.41
N THR A 2 1.37 10.05 -23.44
CA THR A 2 0.69 8.79 -23.76
C THR A 2 1.12 7.79 -22.71
N THR A 3 0.32 7.62 -21.66
CA THR A 3 0.31 6.37 -20.90
C THR A 3 0.10 5.27 -21.92
N ILE A 4 1.06 4.36 -22.06
CA ILE A 4 0.78 3.07 -22.68
C ILE A 4 -0.10 2.37 -21.66
N THR A 5 -1.40 2.68 -21.66
CA THR A 5 -2.39 1.87 -20.96
C THR A 5 -2.31 0.52 -21.65
N LYS A 6 -1.63 -0.43 -21.00
CA LYS A 6 -1.68 -1.81 -21.43
C LYS A 6 -3.13 -2.23 -21.30
N ASP A 7 -3.81 -2.36 -22.43
CA ASP A 7 -5.22 -2.72 -22.47
C ASP A 7 -5.36 -4.15 -21.96
N PHE A 8 -5.71 -4.29 -20.68
CA PHE A 8 -6.11 -5.55 -20.10
C PHE A 8 -7.62 -5.71 -20.24
N ALA A 9 -8.07 -6.95 -20.44
CA ALA A 9 -9.49 -7.25 -20.29
C ALA A 9 -9.98 -6.76 -18.92
N PRO A 10 -11.21 -6.22 -18.81
CA PRO A 10 -11.79 -5.83 -17.54
C PRO A 10 -11.68 -6.98 -16.54
N ILE A 11 -11.20 -6.68 -15.32
CA ILE A 11 -11.14 -7.70 -14.27
C ILE A 11 -12.56 -8.23 -14.05
N ALA A 12 -12.68 -9.56 -13.97
CA ALA A 12 -13.97 -10.23 -13.80
C ALA A 12 -14.77 -9.59 -12.65
N ALA A 13 -16.06 -9.37 -12.89
CA ALA A 13 -16.97 -8.79 -11.91
C ALA A 13 -16.90 -9.57 -10.58
N VAL A 14 -16.99 -8.86 -9.46
CA VAL A 14 -16.99 -9.49 -8.13
C VAL A 14 -18.10 -10.55 -8.09
N PRO A 15 -17.78 -11.83 -7.83
CA PRO A 15 -18.80 -12.86 -7.79
C PRO A 15 -19.62 -12.66 -6.52
N LYS A 16 -20.83 -12.11 -6.69
CA LYS A 16 -21.77 -11.83 -5.59
C LYS A 16 -22.09 -13.07 -4.73
N SER A 17 -21.88 -14.27 -5.27
CA SER A 17 -22.08 -15.54 -4.58
C SER A 17 -21.17 -15.76 -3.38
N TYR A 18 -20.05 -15.05 -3.28
CA TYR A 18 -19.13 -15.17 -2.14
C TYR A 18 -19.32 -14.06 -1.10
N VAL A 19 -20.17 -13.06 -1.34
CA VAL A 19 -20.38 -12.01 -0.35
C VAL A 19 -21.16 -12.58 0.83
N LEU A 20 -20.60 -12.45 2.03
CA LEU A 20 -21.22 -12.98 3.24
C LEU A 20 -22.47 -12.18 3.63
N PRO A 21 -23.50 -12.82 4.21
CA PRO A 21 -24.55 -12.15 4.95
C PRO A 21 -23.96 -11.26 6.06
N ASP A 22 -24.60 -10.11 6.34
CA ASP A 22 -24.06 -9.12 7.28
C ASP A 22 -23.93 -9.66 8.71
N ASP A 23 -24.84 -10.53 9.15
CA ASP A 23 -24.79 -11.20 10.46
C ASP A 23 -23.60 -12.16 10.57
N VAL A 24 -23.31 -12.92 9.52
CA VAL A 24 -22.12 -13.80 9.45
C VAL A 24 -20.84 -12.97 9.42
N ASN A 25 -20.82 -11.87 8.65
CA ASN A 25 -19.68 -10.97 8.59
C ASN A 25 -19.38 -10.38 9.98
N GLN A 26 -20.40 -9.89 10.68
CA GLN A 26 -20.30 -9.36 12.03
C GLN A 26 -19.85 -10.45 13.04
N ASP A 27 -20.40 -11.67 12.96
CA ASP A 27 -20.01 -12.77 13.85
C ASP A 27 -18.53 -13.14 13.72
N ILE A 28 -18.00 -13.16 12.49
CA ILE A 28 -16.57 -13.37 12.23
C ILE A 28 -15.75 -12.22 12.81
N PHE A 29 -16.20 -10.98 12.65
CA PHE A 29 -15.51 -9.83 13.24
C PHE A 29 -15.41 -9.97 14.76
N ASP A 30 -16.53 -10.19 15.43
CA ASP A 30 -16.61 -10.20 16.89
C ASP A 30 -15.90 -11.40 17.52
N LYS A 31 -16.07 -12.59 16.94
CA LYS A 31 -15.59 -13.85 17.54
C LYS A 31 -14.20 -14.29 17.05
N THR A 32 -13.74 -13.76 15.92
CA THR A 32 -12.46 -14.18 15.32
C THR A 32 -11.48 -13.03 15.19
N ILE A 33 -11.88 -11.92 14.56
CA ILE A 33 -10.97 -10.83 14.24
C ILE A 33 -10.61 -10.02 15.49
N ILE A 34 -11.59 -9.65 16.33
CA ILE A 34 -11.29 -8.92 17.58
C ILE A 34 -10.32 -9.72 18.46
N PRO A 35 -10.58 -11.00 18.83
CA PRO A 35 -9.67 -11.74 19.71
C PRO A 35 -8.26 -11.91 19.13
N LYS A 36 -8.14 -12.05 17.81
CA LYS A 36 -6.86 -12.32 17.16
C LYS A 36 -6.05 -11.05 16.86
N GLU A 37 -6.69 -10.00 16.36
CA GLU A 37 -6.01 -8.81 15.83
C GLU A 37 -6.11 -7.60 16.77
N LEU A 38 -7.09 -7.54 17.69
CA LEU A 38 -7.40 -6.30 18.42
C LEU A 38 -7.36 -6.44 19.95
N SER A 39 -7.59 -7.62 20.52
CA SER A 39 -7.64 -7.79 21.99
C SER A 39 -6.34 -7.37 22.71
N HIS A 40 -5.19 -7.46 22.06
CA HIS A 40 -3.92 -6.99 22.62
C HIS A 40 -3.84 -5.45 22.76
N LEU A 41 -4.79 -4.72 22.16
CA LEU A 41 -4.89 -3.27 22.16
C LEU A 41 -6.02 -2.75 23.08
N GLU A 42 -6.68 -3.61 23.87
CA GLU A 42 -7.80 -3.21 24.73
C GLU A 42 -7.46 -2.09 25.73
N ASN A 43 -6.18 -2.00 26.12
CA ASN A 43 -5.66 -0.96 27.02
C ASN A 43 -4.79 0.08 26.29
N ALA A 44 -4.77 0.07 24.96
CA ALA A 44 -4.06 1.05 24.16
C ALA A 44 -4.94 2.29 23.86
N GLY A 45 -4.33 3.31 23.27
CA GLY A 45 -5.02 4.51 22.81
C GLY A 45 -5.01 5.67 23.80
N HIS A 46 -5.74 6.71 23.43
CA HIS A 46 -5.61 8.07 24.00
C HIS A 46 -6.93 8.63 24.51
N LEU A 47 -7.83 7.76 25.00
CA LEU A 47 -9.11 8.20 25.57
C LEU A 47 -8.93 9.05 26.84
N GLU A 48 -7.93 8.74 27.67
CA GLU A 48 -7.78 9.32 29.01
C GLU A 48 -6.64 10.33 29.15
N ASP A 49 -5.69 10.37 28.21
CA ASP A 49 -4.48 11.20 28.29
C ASP A 49 -4.55 12.50 27.47
N GLY A 50 -5.59 12.66 26.63
CA GLY A 50 -5.81 13.84 25.80
C GLY A 50 -4.82 14.01 24.65
N VAL A 51 -4.02 12.98 24.35
CA VAL A 51 -3.09 12.97 23.22
C VAL A 51 -3.87 12.82 21.92
N GLN A 52 -3.51 13.59 20.89
CA GLN A 52 -4.12 13.41 19.56
C GLN A 52 -3.66 12.05 18.97
N PRO A 53 -4.58 11.18 18.54
CA PRO A 53 -4.22 9.92 17.92
C PRO A 53 -3.73 10.15 16.48
N ILE A 54 -2.88 9.25 16.00
CA ILE A 54 -2.16 9.33 14.73
C ILE A 54 -2.61 8.18 13.84
N ALA A 55 -3.00 8.48 12.61
CA ALA A 55 -3.24 7.48 11.57
C ALA A 55 -2.20 7.63 10.46
N VAL A 56 -1.41 6.58 10.21
CA VAL A 56 -0.41 6.53 9.14
C VAL A 56 -0.92 5.62 8.03
N PHE A 57 -1.17 6.18 6.85
CA PHE A 57 -1.55 5.42 5.66
C PHE A 57 -0.32 5.22 4.77
N ILE A 58 0.12 3.97 4.61
CA ILE A 58 1.18 3.59 3.68
C ILE A 58 0.53 3.10 2.38
N VAL A 59 0.52 3.96 1.37
CA VAL A 59 -0.11 3.70 0.08
C VAL A 59 0.95 3.50 -1.01
N GLY A 60 0.73 2.51 -1.86
CA GLY A 60 1.66 2.17 -2.93
C GLY A 60 1.17 0.94 -3.67
N GLN A 61 1.47 0.83 -4.96
CA GLN A 61 1.02 -0.32 -5.76
C GLN A 61 1.49 -1.67 -5.20
N THR A 62 0.93 -2.77 -5.72
CA THR A 62 1.46 -4.11 -5.45
C THR A 62 2.95 -4.20 -5.81
N GLY A 63 3.76 -4.81 -4.95
CA GLY A 63 5.20 -4.95 -5.17
C GLY A 63 6.04 -3.66 -4.95
N ALA A 64 5.43 -2.53 -4.58
CA ALA A 64 6.18 -1.31 -4.24
C ALA A 64 7.15 -1.49 -3.05
N GLY A 65 6.81 -2.40 -2.12
CA GLY A 65 7.64 -2.71 -0.95
C GLY A 65 7.24 -1.96 0.31
N LYS A 66 5.94 -1.69 0.51
CA LYS A 66 5.36 -1.05 1.71
C LYS A 66 5.88 -1.66 3.02
N ALA A 67 5.83 -3.00 3.12
CA ALA A 67 6.35 -3.77 4.25
C ALA A 67 7.84 -3.55 4.59
N ARG A 68 8.65 -2.94 3.71
CA ARG A 68 10.04 -2.58 4.04
C ARG A 68 10.14 -1.30 4.86
N LEU A 69 9.19 -0.38 4.71
CA LEU A 69 9.14 0.88 5.46
C LEU A 69 8.41 0.70 6.80
N THR A 70 7.39 -0.16 6.82
CA THR A 70 6.51 -0.38 7.99
C THR A 70 7.27 -0.60 9.31
N PRO A 71 8.34 -1.42 9.40
CA PRO A 71 9.04 -1.63 10.67
C PRO A 71 9.66 -0.36 11.25
N SER A 72 10.10 0.59 10.40
CA SER A 72 10.65 1.86 10.87
C SER A 72 9.56 2.76 11.45
N LEU A 73 8.38 2.80 10.81
CA LEU A 73 7.21 3.53 11.30
C LEU A 73 6.68 2.95 12.62
N LEU A 74 6.49 1.62 12.68
CA LEU A 74 6.08 0.93 13.91
C LEU A 74 7.12 1.08 15.02
N GLY A 75 8.42 1.06 14.68
CA GLY A 75 9.50 1.28 15.62
C GLY A 75 9.43 2.66 16.29
N ALA A 76 9.22 3.72 15.51
CA ALA A 76 9.07 5.08 16.03
C ALA A 76 7.79 5.25 16.87
N MET A 77 6.73 4.51 16.54
CA MET A 77 5.46 4.54 17.27
C MET A 77 5.37 3.51 18.41
N LYS A 78 6.44 2.75 18.68
CA LYS A 78 6.39 1.57 19.57
C LYS A 78 5.82 1.87 20.96
N THR A 79 6.15 3.02 21.55
CA THR A 79 5.66 3.41 22.88
C THR A 79 4.18 3.78 22.90
N ARG A 80 3.57 4.03 21.74
CA ARG A 80 2.16 4.37 21.58
C ARG A 80 1.29 3.16 21.23
N GLN A 81 1.91 2.00 20.96
CA GLN A 81 1.24 0.73 20.66
C GLN A 81 0.19 0.84 19.53
N PRO A 82 0.59 1.24 18.32
CA PRO A 82 -0.36 1.40 17.22
C PRO A 82 -0.93 0.06 16.77
N ALA A 83 -2.18 0.06 16.33
CA ALA A 83 -2.73 -1.01 15.53
C ALA A 83 -2.02 -1.04 14.16
N HIS A 84 -1.67 -2.24 13.66
CA HIS A 84 -1.09 -2.41 12.33
C HIS A 84 -2.05 -3.21 11.44
N PHE A 85 -2.55 -2.57 10.39
CA PHE A 85 -3.47 -3.18 9.44
C PHE A 85 -2.84 -3.30 8.06
N VAL A 86 -2.95 -4.49 7.47
CA VAL A 86 -2.64 -4.73 6.06
C VAL A 86 -3.95 -5.04 5.35
N ALA A 87 -4.41 -4.15 4.47
CA ALA A 87 -5.76 -4.25 3.90
C ALA A 87 -6.04 -5.58 3.17
N GLY A 88 -5.01 -6.17 2.53
CA GLY A 88 -5.12 -7.46 1.86
C GLY A 88 -5.28 -8.65 2.82
N ALA A 89 -4.81 -8.53 4.06
CA ALA A 89 -4.73 -9.62 5.02
C ALA A 89 -6.09 -10.10 5.49
N PHE A 90 -7.06 -9.19 5.59
CA PHE A 90 -8.41 -9.49 6.09
C PHE A 90 -9.15 -10.53 5.23
N LYS A 91 -8.73 -10.76 3.99
CA LYS A 91 -9.29 -11.80 3.11
C LYS A 91 -9.14 -13.21 3.68
N THR A 92 -8.10 -13.46 4.48
CA THR A 92 -7.83 -14.78 5.06
C THR A 92 -8.89 -15.20 6.10
N TYR A 93 -9.67 -14.25 6.62
CA TYR A 93 -10.81 -14.52 7.50
C TYR A 93 -12.06 -15.01 6.77
N HIS A 94 -12.10 -14.88 5.44
CA HIS A 94 -13.24 -15.37 4.68
C HIS A 94 -13.28 -16.91 4.67
N PRO A 95 -14.40 -17.55 5.05
CA PRO A 95 -14.48 -19.01 5.18
C PRO A 95 -14.07 -19.76 3.90
N ASP A 96 -14.43 -19.23 2.74
CA ASP A 96 -14.09 -19.84 1.45
C ASP A 96 -12.68 -19.49 0.92
N TYR A 97 -11.92 -18.60 1.56
CA TYR A 97 -10.66 -18.07 1.01
C TYR A 97 -9.69 -19.18 0.62
N THR A 98 -9.42 -20.11 1.55
CA THR A 98 -8.48 -21.22 1.32
C THR A 98 -8.98 -22.17 0.24
N SER A 99 -10.29 -22.45 0.19
CA SER A 99 -10.89 -23.32 -0.83
C SER A 99 -10.78 -22.71 -2.23
N ILE A 100 -11.09 -21.41 -2.36
CA ILE A 100 -10.97 -20.68 -3.63
C ILE A 100 -9.50 -20.59 -4.03
N LEU A 101 -8.60 -20.27 -3.11
CA LEU A 101 -7.16 -20.19 -3.38
C LEU A 101 -6.56 -21.51 -3.87
N ASN A 102 -7.12 -22.66 -3.45
CA ASN A 102 -6.66 -23.97 -3.89
C ASN A 102 -7.27 -24.42 -5.22
N SER A 103 -8.47 -23.95 -5.56
CA SER A 103 -9.20 -24.37 -6.77
C SER A 103 -9.02 -23.40 -7.93
N VAL A 104 -9.28 -22.11 -7.70
CA VAL A 104 -9.17 -21.04 -8.71
C VAL A 104 -8.46 -19.84 -8.06
N PRO A 105 -7.11 -19.86 -7.94
CA PRO A 105 -6.34 -18.84 -7.22
C PRO A 105 -6.63 -17.39 -7.67
N SER A 106 -6.88 -17.18 -8.97
CA SER A 106 -7.21 -15.87 -9.54
C SER A 106 -8.53 -15.28 -9.01
N LEU A 107 -9.43 -16.14 -8.52
CA LEU A 107 -10.73 -15.76 -7.97
C LEU A 107 -10.67 -15.40 -6.48
N ALA A 108 -9.66 -15.88 -5.75
CA ALA A 108 -9.58 -15.76 -4.29
C ALA A 108 -9.64 -14.29 -3.84
N SER A 109 -8.83 -13.42 -4.45
CA SER A 109 -8.87 -12.00 -4.10
C SER A 109 -10.18 -11.32 -4.48
N PRO A 110 -10.67 -11.32 -5.74
CA PRO A 110 -11.90 -10.62 -6.08
C PRO A 110 -13.13 -11.15 -5.32
N ALA A 111 -13.20 -12.46 -5.04
CA ALA A 111 -14.32 -13.06 -4.29
C ALA A 111 -14.40 -12.60 -2.83
N THR A 112 -13.26 -12.36 -2.17
CA THR A 112 -13.20 -12.10 -0.73
C THR A 112 -12.94 -10.63 -0.37
N SER A 113 -12.74 -9.76 -1.38
CA SER A 113 -12.35 -8.37 -1.13
C SER A 113 -13.44 -7.54 -0.46
N ILE A 114 -14.73 -7.78 -0.77
CA ILE A 114 -15.83 -7.01 -0.18
C ILE A 114 -15.87 -7.22 1.34
N ASP A 115 -15.91 -8.48 1.79
CA ASP A 115 -15.95 -8.79 3.23
C ASP A 115 -14.67 -8.40 3.95
N ALA A 116 -13.50 -8.55 3.31
CA ALA A 116 -12.23 -8.07 3.85
C ALA A 116 -12.24 -6.56 4.11
N TRP A 117 -12.85 -5.77 3.23
CA TRP A 117 -13.01 -4.33 3.43
C TRP A 117 -14.01 -3.99 4.52
N LYS A 118 -15.13 -4.72 4.62
CA LYS A 118 -16.07 -4.57 5.76
C LYS A 118 -15.32 -4.76 7.08
N TRP A 119 -14.52 -5.82 7.21
CA TRP A 119 -13.75 -6.07 8.42
C TRP A 119 -12.65 -5.05 8.69
N LEU A 120 -11.95 -4.57 7.66
CA LEU A 120 -10.97 -3.50 7.82
C LEU A 120 -11.63 -2.21 8.33
N THR A 121 -12.81 -1.88 7.82
CA THR A 121 -13.60 -0.73 8.28
C THR A 121 -14.07 -0.92 9.72
N MET A 122 -14.58 -2.11 10.07
CA MET A 122 -14.95 -2.42 11.45
C MET A 122 -13.76 -2.34 12.42
N ALA A 123 -12.58 -2.86 12.02
CA ALA A 123 -11.35 -2.78 12.81
C ALA A 123 -10.86 -1.34 12.97
N SER A 124 -10.98 -0.52 11.92
CA SER A 124 -10.65 0.90 11.95
C SER A 124 -11.58 1.65 12.90
N ASN A 125 -12.90 1.42 12.83
CA ASN A 125 -13.87 2.03 13.75
C ASN A 125 -13.63 1.59 15.20
N TRP A 126 -13.27 0.33 15.43
CA TRP A 126 -12.92 -0.16 16.76
C TRP A 126 -11.73 0.59 17.38
N CYS A 127 -10.74 0.97 16.55
CA CYS A 127 -9.61 1.81 16.96
C CYS A 127 -10.02 3.27 17.16
N ILE A 128 -10.86 3.81 16.27
CA ILE A 128 -11.42 5.16 16.36
C ILE A 128 -12.15 5.35 17.69
N ASP A 129 -13.04 4.44 18.05
CA ASP A 129 -13.79 4.47 19.32
C ASP A 129 -12.90 4.51 20.57
N ARG A 130 -11.63 4.12 20.43
CA ARG A 130 -10.63 4.02 21.51
C ARG A 130 -9.45 5.00 21.35
N HIS A 131 -9.49 5.86 20.33
CA HIS A 131 -8.36 6.74 19.97
C HIS A 131 -7.01 5.99 19.89
N ILE A 132 -7.00 4.78 19.33
CA ILE A 132 -5.79 3.98 19.16
C ILE A 132 -5.07 4.44 17.89
N ASP A 133 -3.77 4.72 17.96
CA ASP A 133 -3.00 5.03 16.76
C ASP A 133 -3.03 3.89 15.74
N VAL A 134 -3.01 4.20 14.46
CA VAL A 134 -3.11 3.20 13.38
C VAL A 134 -1.99 3.36 12.37
N VAL A 135 -1.42 2.25 11.92
CA VAL A 135 -0.60 2.15 10.72
C VAL A 135 -1.32 1.22 9.74
N LEU A 136 -1.78 1.75 8.60
CA LEU A 136 -2.55 1.01 7.61
C LEU A 136 -1.82 0.94 6.27
N GLU A 137 -1.56 -0.27 5.79
CA GLU A 137 -0.98 -0.54 4.47
C GLU A 137 -2.05 -0.85 3.43
N SER A 138 -2.02 -0.14 2.30
CA SER A 138 -2.94 -0.38 1.18
C SER A 138 -2.21 -0.43 -0.16
N ALA A 139 -2.65 -1.39 -0.99
CA ALA A 139 -2.25 -1.45 -2.40
C ALA A 139 -3.06 -0.50 -3.29
N CYS A 140 -4.04 0.24 -2.75
CA CYS A 140 -4.92 1.14 -3.51
C CYS A 140 -5.73 0.44 -4.61
N ARG A 141 -6.16 -0.81 -4.37
CA ARG A 141 -7.05 -1.52 -5.31
C ARG A 141 -8.51 -1.05 -5.21
N ASN A 142 -8.96 -0.64 -4.03
CA ASN A 142 -10.30 -0.09 -3.82
C ASN A 142 -10.11 1.36 -3.39
N ILE A 143 -9.83 2.21 -4.38
CA ILE A 143 -9.39 3.59 -4.16
C ILE A 143 -10.42 4.39 -3.36
N ASP A 144 -11.71 4.23 -3.66
CA ASP A 144 -12.79 4.94 -2.98
C ASP A 144 -12.83 4.58 -1.49
N GLU A 145 -12.69 3.29 -1.15
CA GLU A 145 -12.64 2.83 0.24
C GLU A 145 -11.41 3.34 0.99
N VAL A 146 -10.25 3.42 0.33
CA VAL A 146 -9.04 4.02 0.92
C VAL A 146 -9.25 5.51 1.20
N MET A 147 -9.77 6.27 0.23
CA MET A 147 -10.03 7.70 0.39
C MET A 147 -11.09 7.97 1.45
N ASN A 148 -12.11 7.12 1.55
CA ASN A 148 -13.13 7.17 2.59
C ASN A 148 -12.51 6.91 3.97
N LEU A 149 -11.71 5.85 4.15
CA LEU A 149 -11.02 5.60 5.42
C LEU A 149 -10.13 6.78 5.84
N ILE A 150 -9.32 7.33 4.94
CA ILE A 150 -8.48 8.51 5.21
C ILE A 150 -9.36 9.67 5.72
N SER A 151 -10.49 9.92 5.06
CA SER A 151 -11.44 10.97 5.44
C SER A 151 -12.10 10.70 6.80
N THR A 152 -12.45 9.44 7.10
CA THR A 152 -13.04 9.03 8.37
C THR A 152 -12.09 9.31 9.54
N PHE A 153 -10.84 8.81 9.47
CA PHE A 153 -9.86 9.08 10.53
C PHE A 153 -9.65 10.59 10.77
N HIS A 154 -9.57 11.39 9.70
CA HIS A 154 -9.45 12.84 9.84
C HIS A 154 -10.71 13.47 10.45
N ALA A 155 -11.91 13.03 10.07
CA ALA A 155 -13.17 13.50 10.65
C ALA A 155 -13.26 13.17 12.16
N ASP A 156 -12.69 12.04 12.58
CA ASP A 156 -12.54 11.61 13.97
C ASP A 156 -11.30 12.21 14.67
N ARG A 157 -10.77 13.32 14.13
CA ARG A 157 -9.72 14.17 14.73
C ARG A 157 -8.35 13.52 14.88
N TYR A 158 -8.08 12.44 14.15
CA TYR A 158 -6.73 11.91 14.05
C TYR A 158 -5.82 12.88 13.31
N GLN A 159 -4.54 12.90 13.68
CA GLN A 159 -3.51 13.44 12.82
C GLN A 159 -3.22 12.42 11.71
N VAL A 160 -3.65 12.73 10.49
CA VAL A 160 -3.57 11.81 9.35
C VAL A 160 -2.30 12.06 8.54
N ASN A 161 -1.44 11.05 8.53
CA ASN A 161 -0.15 11.04 7.87
C ASN A 161 -0.18 10.07 6.69
N VAL A 162 0.11 10.53 5.48
CA VAL A 162 0.08 9.69 4.28
C VAL A 162 1.48 9.52 3.70
N VAL A 163 1.91 8.27 3.58
CA VAL A 163 3.13 7.86 2.89
C VAL A 163 2.76 7.32 1.51
N VAL A 164 3.22 7.98 0.46
CA VAL A 164 3.05 7.56 -0.93
C VAL A 164 4.34 6.94 -1.45
N LEU A 165 4.33 5.63 -1.75
CA LEU A 165 5.50 4.95 -2.35
C LEU A 165 5.58 5.21 -3.85
N ALA A 166 6.50 6.10 -4.25
CA ALA A 166 6.83 6.37 -5.64
C ALA A 166 7.92 5.42 -6.15
N VAL A 167 7.51 4.19 -6.48
CA VAL A 167 8.39 3.16 -7.01
C VAL A 167 8.12 2.96 -8.49
N PRO A 168 9.14 2.93 -9.37
CA PRO A 168 8.95 2.69 -10.79
C PRO A 168 8.35 1.31 -11.08
N GLU A 169 7.64 1.22 -12.19
CA GLU A 169 6.93 0.03 -12.66
C GLU A 169 7.80 -1.24 -12.67
N CYS A 170 9.00 -1.19 -13.28
CA CYS A 170 9.92 -2.33 -13.33
C CYS A 170 10.24 -2.92 -11.96
N LEU A 171 10.50 -2.06 -10.97
CA LEU A 171 10.83 -2.48 -9.62
C LEU A 171 9.62 -3.10 -8.93
N SER A 172 8.42 -2.55 -9.10
CA SER A 172 7.22 -3.09 -8.44
C SER A 172 6.69 -4.37 -9.10
N LEU A 173 6.80 -4.51 -10.43
CA LEU A 173 6.53 -5.77 -11.12
C LEU A 173 7.50 -6.87 -10.66
N LEU A 174 8.81 -6.59 -10.67
CA LEU A 174 9.81 -7.53 -10.18
C LEU A 174 9.56 -7.89 -8.71
N GLY A 175 9.18 -6.91 -7.89
CA GLY A 175 8.82 -7.13 -6.49
C GLY A 175 7.65 -8.09 -6.30
N ASN A 176 6.66 -8.12 -7.21
CA ASN A 176 5.59 -9.12 -7.18
C ASN A 176 6.12 -10.53 -7.48
N MET A 177 6.99 -10.67 -8.48
CA MET A 177 7.60 -11.96 -8.84
C MET A 177 8.48 -12.50 -7.70
N VAL A 178 9.36 -11.65 -7.15
CA VAL A 178 10.22 -12.01 -6.02
C VAL A 178 9.40 -12.44 -4.81
N ARG A 179 8.33 -11.69 -4.47
CA ARG A 179 7.41 -12.04 -3.37
C ARG A 179 6.83 -13.44 -3.56
N TYR A 180 6.37 -13.74 -4.77
CA TYR A 180 5.78 -15.02 -5.12
C TYR A 180 6.80 -16.17 -5.03
N TYR A 181 7.96 -16.08 -5.69
CA TYR A 181 8.93 -17.18 -5.71
C TYR A 181 9.61 -17.42 -4.37
N LYS A 182 9.82 -16.37 -3.57
CA LYS A 182 10.36 -16.49 -2.22
C LYS A 182 9.29 -16.86 -1.19
N ASN A 183 8.04 -17.10 -1.62
CA ASN A 183 6.89 -17.45 -0.78
C ASN A 183 6.73 -16.52 0.44
N LEU A 184 6.88 -15.22 0.20
CA LEU A 184 6.81 -14.21 1.27
C LEU A 184 5.34 -13.89 1.57
N ALA A 185 4.94 -14.07 2.83
CA ALA A 185 3.59 -13.78 3.31
C ALA A 185 3.27 -12.27 3.25
N GLU A 186 1.99 -11.93 3.09
CA GLU A 186 1.53 -10.53 3.08
C GLU A 186 1.36 -9.93 4.48
N ALA A 187 1.07 -10.76 5.50
CA ALA A 187 0.78 -10.29 6.84
C ALA A 187 1.43 -11.15 7.92
N GLN A 188 1.04 -12.42 8.08
CA GLN A 188 1.53 -13.25 9.18
C GLN A 188 2.44 -14.40 8.70
N PRO A 189 3.48 -14.76 9.47
CA PRO A 189 4.26 -15.96 9.23
C PRO A 189 3.35 -17.21 9.22
N GLY A 190 3.36 -17.95 8.11
CA GLY A 190 2.54 -19.15 7.94
C GLY A 190 1.26 -18.96 7.12
N ASP A 191 0.86 -17.72 6.82
CA ASP A 191 -0.20 -17.47 5.83
C ASP A 191 0.25 -18.00 4.46
N LYS A 192 -0.65 -18.70 3.75
CA LYS A 192 -0.36 -19.13 2.38
C LYS A 192 -0.18 -17.88 1.51
N ALA A 193 1.01 -17.73 0.91
CA ALA A 193 1.27 -16.60 0.04
C ALA A 193 0.20 -16.57 -1.07
N PRO A 194 -0.42 -15.41 -1.32
CA PRO A 194 -1.31 -15.30 -2.47
C PRO A 194 -0.53 -15.64 -3.73
N GLY A 195 -1.22 -16.24 -4.70
CA GLY A 195 -0.64 -16.52 -6.01
C GLY A 195 -0.03 -15.25 -6.63
N LEU A 196 0.82 -15.44 -7.64
CA LEU A 196 1.46 -14.33 -8.34
C LEU A 196 0.42 -13.28 -8.75
N THR A 197 0.61 -12.04 -8.28
CA THR A 197 -0.25 -10.92 -8.64
C THR A 197 -0.27 -10.76 -10.16
N SER A 198 -1.44 -10.73 -10.78
CA SER A 198 -1.55 -10.56 -12.22
C SER A 198 -1.04 -9.19 -12.66
N ARG A 199 -0.61 -9.11 -13.92
CA ARG A 199 -0.23 -7.84 -14.57
C ARG A 199 -1.35 -6.80 -14.46
N SER A 200 -2.58 -7.20 -14.78
CA SER A 200 -3.75 -6.31 -14.71
C SER A 200 -3.95 -5.68 -13.33
N VAL A 201 -3.84 -6.46 -12.25
CA VAL A 201 -3.98 -5.96 -10.87
C VAL A 201 -2.82 -5.04 -10.51
N HIS A 202 -1.60 -5.33 -10.98
CA HIS A 202 -0.48 -4.41 -10.78
C HIS A 202 -0.77 -3.05 -11.42
N TYR A 203 -1.12 -2.99 -12.70
CA TYR A 203 -1.37 -1.71 -13.39
C TYR A 203 -2.57 -0.95 -12.82
N GLU A 204 -3.66 -1.66 -12.46
CA GLU A 204 -4.80 -1.07 -11.74
C GLU A 204 -4.33 -0.32 -10.48
N THR A 205 -3.52 -0.98 -9.65
CA THR A 205 -2.97 -0.36 -8.43
C THR A 205 -1.89 0.69 -8.68
N TYR A 206 -1.16 0.56 -9.78
CA TYR A 206 -0.13 1.52 -10.19
C TYR A 206 -0.78 2.84 -10.59
N ASP A 207 -1.79 2.80 -11.45
CA ASP A 207 -2.51 3.99 -11.93
C ASP A 207 -3.42 4.55 -10.84
N GLY A 208 -4.12 3.69 -10.08
CA GLY A 208 -5.00 4.11 -8.98
C GLY A 208 -4.29 4.91 -7.88
N LEU A 209 -2.98 4.69 -7.68
CA LEU A 209 -2.20 5.49 -6.73
C LEU A 209 -2.13 6.98 -7.11
N LEU A 210 -2.19 7.30 -8.41
CA LEU A 210 -2.24 8.70 -8.87
C LEU A 210 -3.52 9.37 -8.37
N THR A 211 -4.67 8.68 -8.45
CA THR A 211 -5.94 9.19 -7.94
C THR A 211 -5.89 9.46 -6.43
N VAL A 212 -5.26 8.56 -5.66
CA VAL A 212 -5.07 8.77 -4.22
C VAL A 212 -4.18 9.99 -3.96
N ALA A 213 -3.06 10.15 -4.69
CA ALA A 213 -2.19 11.31 -4.52
C ALA A 213 -2.87 12.63 -4.90
N ASP A 214 -3.70 12.64 -5.96
CA ASP A 214 -4.52 13.78 -6.36
C ASP A 214 -5.55 14.15 -5.28
N PHE A 215 -6.20 13.14 -4.68
CA PHE A 215 -7.10 13.32 -3.56
C PHE A 215 -6.41 13.95 -2.35
N ILE A 216 -5.17 13.55 -2.02
CA ILE A 216 -4.40 14.16 -0.94
C ILE A 216 -4.09 15.63 -1.23
N ASP A 217 -3.69 15.96 -2.46
CA ASP A 217 -3.38 17.34 -2.83
C ASP A 217 -4.61 18.25 -2.75
N LYS A 218 -5.79 17.76 -3.14
CA LYS A 218 -7.03 18.55 -3.31
C LYS A 218 -7.98 18.54 -2.11
N SER A 219 -8.00 17.48 -1.30
CA SER A 219 -8.86 17.39 -0.12
C SER A 219 -8.16 17.92 1.12
N SER A 220 -8.89 18.08 2.23
CA SER A 220 -8.33 18.38 3.55
C SER A 220 -8.14 17.13 4.41
N ALA A 221 -8.25 15.91 3.86
CA ALA A 221 -8.33 14.68 4.62
C ALA A 221 -6.97 14.18 5.17
N ALA A 222 -5.86 14.85 4.85
CA ALA A 222 -4.54 14.53 5.37
C ALA A 222 -3.82 15.78 5.86
N ASP A 223 -3.15 15.63 7.00
CA ASP A 223 -2.35 16.67 7.65
C ASP A 223 -0.91 16.68 7.13
N ASN A 224 -0.37 15.49 6.88
CA ASN A 224 1.01 15.31 6.43
C ASN A 224 1.06 14.36 5.24
N VAL A 225 1.94 14.66 4.28
CA VAL A 225 2.22 13.78 3.15
C VAL A 225 3.72 13.70 2.88
N ILE A 226 4.20 12.48 2.64
CA ILE A 226 5.52 12.23 2.07
C ILE A 226 5.40 11.35 0.83
N VAL A 227 6.21 11.66 -0.19
CA VAL A 227 6.42 10.80 -1.34
C VAL A 227 7.82 10.21 -1.20
N VAL A 228 7.88 8.89 -1.12
CA VAL A 228 9.10 8.14 -0.81
C VAL A 228 9.39 7.11 -1.89
N ARG A 229 10.67 7.01 -2.27
CA ARG A 229 11.22 5.92 -3.06
C ARG A 229 11.56 4.72 -2.15
N ARG A 230 12.01 3.61 -2.73
CA ARG A 230 12.63 2.52 -1.95
C ARG A 230 13.81 3.03 -1.12
N ASN A 231 14.16 2.29 -0.07
CA ASN A 231 15.17 2.66 0.93
C ASN A 231 14.83 3.94 1.70
N SER A 232 13.53 4.25 1.82
CA SER A 232 13.02 5.37 2.62
C SER A 232 13.59 6.72 2.19
N LEU A 233 13.77 6.92 0.89
CA LEU A 233 14.30 8.15 0.31
C LEU A 233 13.16 9.08 -0.09
N VAL A 234 13.09 10.25 0.55
CA VAL A 234 12.03 11.24 0.36
C VAL A 234 12.33 12.10 -0.88
N SER A 235 11.40 12.12 -1.83
CA SER A 235 11.43 13.03 -2.98
C SER A 235 10.59 14.29 -2.75
N TYR A 236 9.53 14.17 -1.96
CA TYR A 236 8.66 15.29 -1.58
C TYR A 236 8.05 15.10 -0.20
N GLN A 237 7.86 16.21 0.51
CA GLN A 237 7.24 16.27 1.81
C GLN A 237 6.49 17.59 1.96
N ASN A 238 5.30 17.53 2.54
CA ASN A 238 4.50 18.69 2.90
C ASN A 238 3.64 18.39 4.14
N TYR A 239 3.19 19.45 4.80
CA TYR A 239 2.32 19.39 5.96
C TYR A 239 1.36 20.59 5.97
N ARG A 240 0.24 20.45 6.67
CA ARG A 240 -0.72 21.54 6.88
C ARG A 240 -0.30 22.37 8.09
N GLY A 241 -0.29 23.68 7.91
CA GLY A 241 -0.08 24.62 9.00
C GLY A 241 -1.34 24.80 9.86
N PRO A 242 -1.28 25.62 10.93
CA PRO A 242 -2.43 25.88 11.81
C PRO A 242 -3.67 26.48 11.10
N ASN A 243 -3.49 27.07 9.92
CA ASN A 243 -4.57 27.58 9.08
C ASN A 243 -5.26 26.50 8.22
N GLY A 244 -4.86 25.23 8.38
CA GLY A 244 -5.36 24.11 7.58
C GLY A 244 -4.85 24.10 6.14
N LEU A 245 -3.95 25.00 5.75
CA LEU A 245 -3.39 25.07 4.40
C LEU A 245 -2.03 24.38 4.35
N TRP A 246 -1.71 23.79 3.19
CA TRP A 246 -0.37 23.28 2.92
C TRP A 246 0.68 24.40 3.05
N VAL A 247 1.80 24.13 3.72
CA VAL A 247 2.88 25.12 3.88
C VAL A 247 3.70 25.33 2.61
N ARG A 248 3.65 24.37 1.68
CA ARG A 248 4.23 24.43 0.34
C ARG A 248 3.14 24.15 -0.69
N PRO A 249 3.32 24.48 -1.98
CA PRO A 249 2.36 24.07 -3.00
C PRO A 249 2.09 22.56 -2.95
N ALA A 250 0.82 22.17 -3.04
CA ALA A 250 0.40 20.77 -3.14
C ALA A 250 1.00 20.16 -4.43
N ALA A 251 1.73 19.06 -4.28
CA ALA A 251 2.50 18.44 -5.35
C ALA A 251 2.77 16.95 -5.09
N ALA A 252 1.97 16.27 -4.25
CA ALA A 252 2.13 14.84 -4.01
C ALA A 252 1.94 14.05 -5.31
N LEU A 253 0.91 14.39 -6.11
CA LEU A 253 0.64 13.74 -7.40
C LEU A 253 1.81 13.91 -8.38
N SER A 254 2.21 15.15 -8.63
CA SER A 254 3.28 15.44 -9.60
C SER A 254 4.63 14.89 -9.13
N SER A 255 4.89 14.88 -7.82
CA SER A 255 6.11 14.28 -7.26
C SER A 255 6.10 12.75 -7.37
N LEU A 256 4.96 12.10 -7.19
CA LEU A 256 4.81 10.66 -7.41
C LEU A 256 5.09 10.29 -8.87
N ASP A 257 4.43 11.00 -9.81
CA ASP A 257 4.56 10.73 -11.24
C ASP A 257 5.99 10.98 -11.73
N LEU A 258 6.59 12.10 -11.32
CA LEU A 258 7.98 12.42 -11.62
C LEU A 258 8.94 11.37 -11.05
N GLU A 259 8.80 11.02 -9.77
CA GLU A 259 9.73 10.09 -9.11
C GLU A 259 9.66 8.67 -9.70
N ARG A 260 8.48 8.24 -10.18
CA ARG A 260 8.31 6.99 -10.95
C ARG A 260 9.09 6.99 -12.27
N ALA A 261 9.38 8.14 -12.86
CA ALA A 261 10.18 8.27 -14.07
C ALA A 261 11.69 8.42 -13.81
N ARG A 262 12.13 8.53 -12.54
CA ARG A 262 13.56 8.64 -12.21
C ARG A 262 14.29 7.34 -12.54
N PRO A 263 15.44 7.41 -13.25
CA PRO A 263 16.33 6.27 -13.43
C PRO A 263 16.65 5.57 -12.11
N LEU A 264 16.91 4.26 -12.18
CA LEU A 264 17.25 3.48 -11.00
C LEU A 264 18.48 4.06 -10.32
N LEU A 265 18.41 4.18 -8.99
CA LEU A 265 19.57 4.53 -8.18
C LEU A 265 20.57 3.38 -8.21
N MET A 266 21.84 3.64 -7.85
CA MET A 266 22.91 2.64 -7.90
C MET A 266 22.56 1.36 -7.11
N ASP A 267 22.07 1.52 -5.88
CA ASP A 267 21.67 0.39 -5.02
C ASP A 267 20.43 -0.35 -5.56
N GLU A 268 19.51 0.39 -6.19
CA GLU A 268 18.34 -0.19 -6.85
C GLU A 268 18.74 -1.01 -8.06
N HIS A 269 19.70 -0.52 -8.86
CA HIS A 269 20.21 -1.23 -10.03
C HIS A 269 20.93 -2.53 -9.63
N ALA A 270 21.72 -2.50 -8.55
CA ALA A 270 22.37 -3.69 -8.02
C ALA A 270 21.36 -4.74 -7.54
N THR A 271 20.35 -4.33 -6.79
CA THR A 271 19.28 -5.23 -6.31
C THR A 271 18.43 -5.75 -7.45
N PHE A 272 18.10 -4.88 -8.42
CA PHE A 272 17.29 -5.23 -9.59
C PHE A 272 17.93 -6.35 -10.40
N PHE A 273 19.23 -6.28 -10.70
CA PHE A 273 19.92 -7.30 -11.47
C PHE A 273 19.88 -8.67 -10.78
N VAL A 274 20.15 -8.71 -9.48
CA VAL A 274 20.14 -9.95 -8.69
C VAL A 274 18.73 -10.56 -8.64
N ASP A 275 17.72 -9.73 -8.36
CA ASP A 275 16.33 -10.20 -8.30
C ASP A 275 15.81 -10.63 -9.68
N CYS A 276 16.17 -9.94 -10.77
CA CYS A 276 15.83 -10.35 -12.14
C CYS A 276 16.42 -11.71 -12.48
N GLN A 277 17.72 -11.90 -12.29
CA GLN A 277 18.37 -13.18 -12.57
C GLN A 277 17.73 -14.33 -11.78
N TRP A 278 17.49 -14.11 -10.48
CA TRP A 278 16.80 -15.10 -9.65
C TRP A 278 15.41 -15.43 -10.20
N VAL A 279 14.63 -14.41 -10.56
CA VAL A 279 13.27 -14.60 -11.08
C VAL A 279 13.27 -15.35 -12.40
N GLU A 280 14.19 -15.05 -13.32
CA GLU A 280 14.34 -15.75 -14.60
C GLU A 280 14.65 -17.24 -14.40
N GLU A 281 15.54 -17.57 -13.46
CA GLU A 281 15.86 -18.95 -13.08
C GLU A 281 14.63 -19.70 -12.52
N GLN A 282 13.76 -19.01 -11.77
CA GLN A 282 12.55 -19.62 -11.19
C GLN A 282 11.33 -19.63 -12.15
N ALA A 283 11.30 -18.75 -13.16
CA ALA A 283 10.10 -18.52 -13.95
C ALA A 283 9.69 -19.74 -14.79
N GLY A 284 10.67 -20.53 -15.26
CA GLY A 284 10.41 -21.58 -16.25
C GLY A 284 9.82 -20.99 -17.53
N LYS A 285 9.10 -21.79 -18.32
CA LYS A 285 8.49 -21.38 -19.60
C LYS A 285 6.98 -21.16 -19.48
N ASP A 286 6.55 -20.32 -18.55
CA ASP A 286 5.15 -19.95 -18.39
C ASP A 286 4.92 -18.55 -18.99
N ASP A 287 3.97 -18.47 -19.94
CA ASP A 287 3.71 -17.29 -20.76
C ASP A 287 3.33 -16.05 -19.92
N MET A 288 2.65 -16.23 -18.79
CA MET A 288 2.26 -15.10 -17.92
C MET A 288 3.51 -14.45 -17.31
N LYS A 289 4.48 -15.25 -16.90
CA LYS A 289 5.72 -14.78 -16.31
C LYS A 289 6.63 -14.15 -17.37
N MET A 290 6.70 -14.73 -18.56
CA MET A 290 7.44 -14.16 -19.69
C MET A 290 6.91 -12.78 -20.06
N ALA A 291 5.58 -12.62 -20.15
CA ALA A 291 4.99 -11.32 -20.44
C ALA A 291 5.23 -10.28 -19.33
N MET A 292 5.39 -10.71 -18.06
CA MET A 292 5.77 -9.83 -16.96
C MET A 292 7.25 -9.42 -17.04
N LEU A 293 8.14 -10.32 -17.47
CA LEU A 293 9.54 -10.01 -17.71
C LEU A 293 9.71 -9.02 -18.87
N GLU A 294 8.97 -9.20 -19.97
CA GLU A 294 8.95 -8.25 -21.09
C GLU A 294 8.50 -6.84 -20.64
N ASP A 295 7.49 -6.76 -19.77
CA ASP A 295 7.05 -5.49 -19.17
C ASP A 295 8.15 -4.84 -18.33
N ILE A 296 8.86 -5.63 -17.52
CA ILE A 296 9.97 -5.17 -16.69
C ILE A 296 11.10 -4.61 -17.57
N GLU A 297 11.51 -5.33 -18.61
CA GLU A 297 12.55 -4.90 -19.55
C GLU A 297 12.18 -3.61 -20.26
N ALA A 298 10.96 -3.52 -20.81
CA ALA A 298 10.46 -2.33 -21.46
C ALA A 298 10.43 -1.11 -20.51
N SER A 299 10.01 -1.33 -19.26
CA SER A 299 9.96 -0.29 -18.24
C SER A 299 11.36 0.23 -17.88
N VAL A 300 12.36 -0.64 -17.69
CA VAL A 300 13.75 -0.20 -17.44
C VAL A 300 14.34 0.55 -18.62
N ALA A 301 14.11 0.09 -19.86
CA ALA A 301 14.57 0.78 -21.05
C ALA A 301 13.96 2.19 -21.17
N ALA A 302 12.68 2.34 -20.79
CA ALA A 302 12.01 3.64 -20.75
C ALA A 302 12.61 4.59 -19.68
N LEU A 303 12.95 4.08 -18.50
CA LEU A 303 13.63 4.86 -17.45
C LEU A 303 14.99 5.37 -17.90
N ASN A 304 15.81 4.49 -18.51
CA ASN A 304 17.15 4.85 -18.95
C ASN A 304 17.14 5.88 -20.09
N SER A 305 16.13 5.82 -20.97
CA SER A 305 15.98 6.76 -22.09
C SER A 305 15.34 8.09 -21.67
N THR A 306 14.11 8.05 -21.15
CA THR A 306 13.30 9.24 -20.88
C THR A 306 13.67 9.87 -19.54
N GLY A 307 13.79 9.05 -18.49
CA GLY A 307 14.25 9.49 -17.18
C GLY A 307 15.66 10.09 -17.23
N GLY A 308 16.55 9.50 -18.03
CA GLY A 308 17.90 10.03 -18.26
C GLY A 308 17.90 11.46 -18.82
N ARG A 309 16.94 11.79 -19.70
CA ARG A 309 16.78 13.13 -20.29
C ARG A 309 16.19 14.17 -19.32
N MET A 310 15.54 13.72 -18.25
CA MET A 310 14.94 14.58 -17.21
C MET A 310 15.83 14.74 -15.97
N SER A 311 17.13 14.44 -16.07
CA SER A 311 18.03 14.34 -14.90
C SER A 311 18.05 15.58 -14.01
N SER A 312 17.88 16.79 -14.57
CA SER A 312 17.83 18.05 -13.83
C SER A 312 16.47 18.36 -13.17
N SER A 313 15.41 17.64 -13.53
CA SER A 313 14.06 17.88 -13.02
C SER A 313 13.80 17.20 -11.68
N PHE A 314 14.64 16.24 -11.31
CA PHE A 314 14.41 15.44 -10.11
C PHE A 314 14.91 16.13 -8.84
N PRO A 315 14.10 16.21 -7.77
CA PRO A 315 14.56 16.75 -6.50
C PRO A 315 15.65 15.85 -5.89
N ALA A 316 16.51 16.44 -5.06
CA ALA A 316 17.48 15.68 -4.28
C ALA A 316 16.73 14.78 -3.28
N LEU A 317 17.09 13.50 -3.28
CA LEU A 317 16.54 12.52 -2.35
C LEU A 317 17.19 12.68 -0.98
N LYS A 318 16.39 12.61 0.08
CA LYS A 318 16.87 12.67 1.47
C LYS A 318 16.40 11.45 2.24
N PRO A 319 17.23 10.88 3.14
CA PRO A 319 16.74 9.84 4.04
C PRO A 319 15.55 10.35 4.85
N LEU A 320 14.53 9.50 5.00
CA LEU A 320 13.39 9.77 5.85
C LEU A 320 13.82 9.69 7.32
N ASP A 321 13.67 10.82 8.02
CA ASP A 321 13.69 10.86 9.47
C ASP A 321 12.27 10.64 9.98
N VAL A 322 12.00 9.39 10.39
CA VAL A 322 10.65 8.95 10.74
C VAL A 322 10.12 9.66 11.99
N GLU A 323 10.95 9.80 13.03
CA GLU A 323 10.54 10.44 14.27
C GLU A 323 10.25 11.93 14.06
N LYS A 324 11.11 12.61 13.30
CA LYS A 324 10.89 14.00 12.93
C LYS A 324 9.64 14.20 12.11
N TRP A 325 9.38 13.29 11.17
CA TRP A 325 8.21 13.39 10.31
C TRP A 325 6.90 13.15 11.08
N LEU A 326 6.84 12.12 11.92
CA LEU A 326 5.64 11.78 12.68
C LEU A 326 5.37 12.75 13.83
N PHE A 327 6.41 13.17 14.55
CA PHE A 327 6.27 13.89 15.82
C PHE A 327 6.81 15.32 15.81
N GLY A 328 7.41 15.77 14.71
CA GLY A 328 8.03 17.10 14.61
C GLY A 328 9.28 17.29 15.48
N LYS A 329 9.88 16.20 15.98
CA LYS A 329 11.05 16.21 16.87
C LYS A 329 12.38 16.25 16.12
#